data_AF-A0A661TFA7-F1
#
_entry.id   AF-A0A661TFA7-F1
#
_cell.length_a   1.000
_cell.length_b   1.000
_cell.length_c   1.000
_cell.angle_alpha   90.00
_cell.angle_beta   90.00
_cell.angle_gamma   90.00
#
_symmetry.space_group_name_H-M   'P 1'
#
loop_
_entity.id
_entity.type
_entity.pdbx_description
1 polymer ?
#
loop_
_entity_poly.entity_id
_entity_poly.type
_entity_poly.pdbx_seq_one_letter_code
_entity_poly.pdbx_strand_id
1 'polypeptide(L)'
;MNSLRLKTVCLLSLFWGFLFVSGCTSAQEKCLALREEVKGLYNDYVDEISALTKSQIVARCDQVIEKCPALALAYELKGLVQWDNDNLKGAFRNYRKAVELEPGSRDTLDNAGLVAFLAEGVFISVGEDGRIASTPFPEITLGQYTECSDELRELWCEKSFNRLPRKRKTVTLVDQSGNEVDTMEFGYTYRIDSAEDLDGILLRMAEEESGTLLHKATFLATMSGADYGRTD
;
A
#
# COMPACT_ATOMS: atom_id res chain seq x y z
N MET A 1 46.16 41.13 -26.00
CA MET A 1 45.04 40.46 -26.70
C MET A 1 44.26 39.42 -25.87
N ASN A 2 44.43 39.32 -24.53
CA ASN A 2 43.78 38.26 -23.72
C ASN A 2 42.63 38.70 -22.79
N SER A 3 42.32 40.00 -22.66
CA SER A 3 41.25 40.46 -21.74
C SER A 3 39.84 40.48 -22.35
N LEU A 4 39.70 40.41 -23.68
CA LEU A 4 38.38 40.40 -24.35
C LEU A 4 37.73 39.00 -24.42
N ARG A 5 38.52 37.90 -24.42
CA ARG A 5 37.98 36.53 -24.49
C ARG A 5 37.44 36.02 -23.16
N LEU A 6 37.91 36.54 -22.02
CA LEU A 6 37.43 36.10 -20.69
C LEU A 6 36.05 36.69 -20.35
N LYS A 7 35.78 37.95 -20.74
CA LYS A 7 34.49 38.62 -20.47
C LYS A 7 33.33 38.02 -21.28
N THR A 8 33.60 37.52 -22.48
CA THR A 8 32.59 36.88 -23.33
C THR A 8 32.18 35.50 -22.82
N VAL A 9 33.10 34.73 -22.22
CA VAL A 9 32.80 33.41 -21.65
C VAL A 9 31.96 33.51 -20.36
N CYS A 10 32.21 34.49 -19.48
CA CYS A 10 31.41 34.70 -18.27
C CYS A 10 29.99 35.24 -18.56
N LEU A 11 29.82 36.05 -19.61
CA LEU A 11 28.49 36.53 -20.01
C LEU A 11 27.65 35.39 -20.61
N LEU A 12 28.26 34.49 -21.40
CA LEU A 12 27.57 33.33 -21.97
C LEU A 12 27.14 32.32 -20.90
N SER A 13 27.93 32.08 -19.84
CA SER A 13 27.55 31.17 -18.75
C SER A 13 26.44 31.72 -17.85
N LEU A 14 26.43 33.04 -17.59
CA LEU A 14 25.32 33.70 -16.88
C LEU A 14 24.05 33.77 -17.72
N PHE A 15 24.16 33.91 -19.05
CA PHE A 15 23.01 33.90 -19.97
C PHE A 15 22.37 32.51 -20.06
N TRP A 16 23.17 31.45 -20.10
CA TRP A 16 22.67 30.07 -20.04
C TRP A 16 22.06 29.74 -18.67
N GLY A 17 22.66 30.22 -17.58
CA GLY A 17 22.07 30.11 -16.23
C GLY A 17 20.71 30.81 -16.11
N PHE A 18 20.55 32.01 -16.68
CA PHE A 18 19.28 32.75 -16.67
C PHE A 18 18.21 32.15 -17.61
N LEU A 19 18.61 31.59 -18.76
CA LEU A 19 17.70 30.84 -19.65
C LEU A 19 17.26 29.51 -19.03
N PHE A 20 18.15 28.85 -18.28
CA PHE A 20 17.84 27.59 -17.60
C PHE A 20 16.91 27.81 -16.40
N VAL A 21 17.12 28.88 -15.62
CA VAL A 21 16.25 29.26 -14.50
C VAL A 21 14.87 29.72 -14.98
N SER A 22 14.78 30.52 -16.05
CA SER A 22 13.48 30.96 -16.60
C SER A 22 12.71 29.84 -17.32
N GLY A 23 13.41 28.88 -17.93
CA GLY A 23 12.78 27.66 -18.45
C GLY A 23 12.18 26.78 -17.35
N CYS A 24 12.89 26.64 -16.22
CA CYS A 24 12.47 25.81 -15.09
C CYS A 24 11.21 26.37 -14.38
N THR A 25 11.11 27.70 -14.22
CA THR A 25 9.92 28.33 -13.61
C THR A 25 8.67 28.14 -14.47
N SER A 26 8.79 28.28 -15.80
CA SER A 26 7.66 28.11 -16.72
C SER A 26 7.12 26.67 -16.78
N ALA A 27 7.99 25.66 -16.61
CA ALA A 27 7.61 24.26 -16.57
C ALA A 27 6.90 23.92 -15.24
N GLN A 28 7.40 24.47 -14.14
CA GLN A 28 6.84 24.26 -12.81
C GLN A 28 5.45 24.90 -12.66
N GLU A 29 5.24 26.10 -13.22
CA GLU A 29 3.92 26.76 -13.28
C GLU A 29 2.91 25.95 -14.11
N LYS A 30 3.33 25.35 -15.23
CA LYS A 30 2.46 24.48 -16.05
C LYS A 30 2.05 23.23 -15.30
N CYS A 31 2.97 22.57 -14.59
CA CYS A 31 2.64 21.40 -13.78
C CYS A 31 1.73 21.76 -12.59
N LEU A 32 1.83 22.98 -12.04
CA LEU A 32 0.91 23.45 -11.00
C LEU A 32 -0.52 23.61 -11.53
N ALA A 33 -0.70 24.20 -12.72
CA ALA A 33 -2.02 24.31 -13.35
C ALA A 33 -2.63 22.93 -13.64
N LEU A 34 -1.81 21.99 -14.13
CA LEU A 34 -2.24 20.60 -14.36
C LEU A 34 -2.59 19.87 -13.06
N ARG A 35 -1.92 20.18 -11.94
CA ARG A 35 -2.29 19.64 -10.62
C ARG A 35 -3.70 20.06 -10.21
N GLU A 36 -4.07 21.33 -10.43
CA GLU A 36 -5.44 21.78 -10.16
C GLU A 36 -6.47 21.15 -11.11
N GLU A 37 -6.11 20.93 -12.38
CA GLU A 37 -6.95 20.15 -13.31
C GLU A 37 -7.23 18.74 -12.78
N VAL A 38 -6.20 18.01 -12.31
CA VAL A 38 -6.37 16.66 -11.77
C VAL A 38 -7.23 16.64 -10.51
N LYS A 39 -7.13 17.64 -9.63
CA LYS A 39 -8.04 17.78 -8.48
C LYS A 39 -9.49 17.96 -8.93
N GLY A 40 -9.72 18.76 -9.98
CA GLY A 40 -11.03 18.88 -10.61
C GLY A 40 -11.55 17.54 -11.11
N LEU A 41 -10.72 16.78 -11.82
CA LEU A 41 -11.05 15.44 -12.29
C LEU A 41 -11.35 14.45 -11.16
N TYR A 42 -10.66 14.57 -10.02
CA TYR A 42 -10.95 13.76 -8.84
C TYR A 42 -12.33 14.11 -8.25
N ASN A 43 -12.66 15.39 -8.16
CA ASN A 43 -14.00 15.81 -7.73
C ASN A 43 -15.09 15.31 -8.68
N ASP A 44 -14.84 15.39 -9.99
CA ASP A 44 -15.73 14.84 -11.02
C ASP A 44 -15.87 13.31 -10.93
N TYR A 45 -14.81 12.60 -10.51
CA TYR A 45 -14.86 11.16 -10.31
C TYR A 45 -15.73 10.77 -9.11
N VAL A 46 -15.66 11.53 -8.02
CA VAL A 46 -16.41 11.25 -6.78
C VAL A 46 -17.86 11.73 -6.88
N ASP A 47 -18.14 12.78 -7.65
CA ASP A 47 -19.48 13.30 -7.84
C ASP A 47 -20.30 12.42 -8.79
N GLU A 48 -21.32 11.76 -8.24
CA GLU A 48 -22.24 10.87 -8.98
C GLU A 48 -23.03 11.62 -10.07
N ILE A 49 -23.16 12.94 -9.98
CA ILE A 49 -23.87 13.79 -10.95
C ILE A 49 -22.94 14.27 -12.08
N SER A 50 -21.63 14.04 -11.99
CA SER A 50 -20.68 14.53 -12.98
C SER A 50 -20.96 13.96 -14.38
N ALA A 51 -20.78 14.82 -15.40
CA ALA A 51 -20.96 14.44 -16.80
C ALA A 51 -19.77 13.62 -17.35
N LEU A 52 -18.67 13.53 -16.61
CA LEU A 52 -17.46 12.83 -17.02
C LEU A 52 -17.56 11.34 -16.71
N THR A 53 -17.40 10.53 -17.75
CA THR A 53 -17.28 9.07 -17.59
C THR A 53 -15.90 8.68 -17.09
N LYS A 54 -15.80 7.56 -16.37
CA LYS A 54 -14.52 6.98 -15.90
C LYS A 54 -13.47 6.88 -17.03
N SER A 55 -13.88 6.51 -18.25
CA SER A 55 -12.97 6.41 -19.41
C SER A 55 -12.45 7.77 -19.88
N GLN A 56 -13.29 8.81 -19.84
CA GLN A 56 -12.87 10.19 -20.14
C GLN A 56 -11.88 10.70 -19.08
N ILE A 57 -12.09 10.38 -17.80
CA ILE A 57 -11.18 10.75 -16.71
C ILE A 57 -9.80 10.11 -16.92
N VAL A 58 -9.75 8.82 -17.28
CA VAL A 58 -8.50 8.14 -17.63
C VAL A 58 -7.80 8.82 -18.81
N ALA A 59 -8.55 9.14 -19.88
CA ALA A 59 -7.99 9.82 -21.05
C ALA A 59 -7.44 11.22 -20.73
N ARG A 60 -8.09 11.95 -19.82
CA ARG A 60 -7.59 13.25 -19.32
C ARG A 60 -6.32 13.07 -18.49
N CYS A 61 -6.27 12.06 -17.62
CA CYS A 61 -5.05 11.72 -16.90
C CYS A 61 -3.88 11.40 -17.85
N ASP A 62 -4.14 10.68 -18.94
CA ASP A 62 -3.12 10.39 -19.97
C ASP A 62 -2.56 11.67 -20.61
N GLN A 63 -3.42 12.63 -20.96
CA GLN A 63 -3.00 13.93 -21.48
C GLN A 63 -2.18 14.74 -20.47
N VAL A 64 -2.55 14.67 -19.19
CA VAL A 64 -1.80 15.32 -18.12
C VAL A 64 -0.42 14.67 -17.96
N ILE A 65 -0.35 13.35 -17.97
CA ILE A 65 0.89 12.57 -17.86
C ILE A 65 1.83 12.86 -19.03
N GLU A 66 1.32 12.99 -20.26
CA GLU A 66 2.12 13.37 -21.43
C GLU A 66 2.78 14.75 -21.27
N LYS A 67 2.07 15.70 -20.67
CA LYS A 67 2.55 17.07 -20.46
C LYS A 67 3.44 17.22 -19.22
N CYS A 68 3.14 16.49 -18.15
CA CYS A 68 3.88 16.51 -16.90
C CYS A 68 4.04 15.07 -16.35
N PRO A 69 5.03 14.30 -16.85
CA PRO A 69 5.22 12.89 -16.48
C PRO A 69 5.60 12.66 -15.02
N ALA A 70 6.00 13.72 -14.30
CA ALA A 70 6.38 13.68 -12.90
C ALA A 70 5.22 14.02 -11.95
N LEU A 71 4.00 14.28 -12.45
CA LEU A 71 2.86 14.59 -11.61
C LEU A 71 2.25 13.30 -11.03
N ALA A 72 2.63 12.95 -9.80
CA ALA A 72 2.17 11.73 -9.13
C ALA A 72 0.63 11.63 -9.03
N LEU A 73 -0.03 12.75 -8.74
CA LEU A 73 -1.50 12.84 -8.58
C LEU A 73 -2.27 12.33 -9.82
N ALA A 74 -1.73 12.52 -11.03
CA ALA A 74 -2.37 12.03 -12.25
C ALA A 74 -2.33 10.50 -12.36
N TYR A 75 -1.22 9.88 -11.93
CA TYR A 75 -1.12 8.44 -11.85
C TYR A 75 -2.00 7.87 -10.74
N GLU A 76 -2.08 8.54 -9.59
CA GLU A 76 -2.95 8.15 -8.48
C GLU A 76 -4.42 8.11 -8.90
N LEU A 77 -4.95 9.18 -9.49
CA LEU A 77 -6.34 9.23 -9.96
C LEU A 77 -6.59 8.18 -11.06
N LYS A 78 -5.66 8.03 -12.01
CA LYS A 78 -5.77 6.99 -13.03
C LYS A 78 -5.77 5.58 -12.42
N GLY A 79 -4.97 5.35 -11.38
CA GLY A 79 -4.92 4.11 -10.62
C GLY A 79 -6.25 3.81 -9.94
N LEU A 80 -6.81 4.81 -9.26
CA LEU A 80 -8.11 4.74 -8.58
C LEU A 80 -9.23 4.36 -9.55
N VAL A 81 -9.34 5.09 -10.65
CA VAL A 81 -10.38 4.84 -11.67
C VAL A 81 -10.19 3.47 -12.33
N GLN A 82 -8.96 2.98 -12.48
CA GLN A 82 -8.72 1.64 -13.02
C GLN A 82 -9.04 0.54 -12.02
N TRP A 83 -8.79 0.77 -10.72
CA TRP A 83 -9.17 -0.17 -9.67
C TRP A 83 -10.69 -0.34 -9.62
N ASP A 84 -11.42 0.78 -9.67
CA ASP A 84 -12.89 0.82 -9.70
C ASP A 84 -13.50 0.28 -11.03
N ASN A 85 -12.68 0.04 -12.05
CA ASN A 85 -13.06 -0.68 -13.27
C ASN A 85 -12.52 -2.13 -13.30
N ASP A 86 -12.20 -2.71 -12.14
CA ASP A 86 -11.63 -4.06 -11.96
C ASP A 86 -10.30 -4.32 -12.70
N ASN A 87 -9.65 -3.28 -13.22
CA ASN A 87 -8.36 -3.37 -13.88
C ASN A 87 -7.22 -3.26 -12.86
N LEU A 88 -7.14 -4.25 -11.97
CA LEU A 88 -6.18 -4.28 -10.85
C LEU A 88 -4.72 -4.19 -11.31
N LYS A 89 -4.36 -4.85 -12.42
CA LYS A 89 -2.98 -4.78 -12.96
C LYS A 89 -2.63 -3.40 -13.49
N GLY A 90 -3.59 -2.73 -14.14
CA GLY A 90 -3.42 -1.35 -14.59
C GLY A 90 -3.30 -0.40 -13.40
N ALA A 91 -4.21 -0.54 -12.44
CA ALA A 91 -4.22 0.24 -11.22
C ALA A 91 -2.88 0.12 -10.47
N PHE A 92 -2.39 -1.11 -10.28
CA PHE A 92 -1.13 -1.35 -9.59
C PHE A 92 0.04 -0.62 -10.26
N ARG A 93 0.15 -0.69 -11.60
CA ARG A 93 1.22 0.02 -12.32
C ARG A 93 1.16 1.53 -12.12
N ASN A 94 -0.03 2.13 -12.13
CA ASN A 94 -0.17 3.56 -11.94
C ASN A 94 0.11 3.97 -10.48
N TYR A 95 -0.45 3.26 -9.50
CA TYR A 95 -0.17 3.51 -8.09
C TYR A 95 1.30 3.35 -7.74
N ARG A 96 1.95 2.28 -8.22
CA ARG A 96 3.39 2.09 -8.08
C ARG A 96 4.15 3.30 -8.63
N LYS A 97 3.75 3.81 -9.79
CA LYS A 97 4.39 4.99 -10.38
C LYS A 97 4.17 6.26 -9.55
N ALA A 98 2.98 6.44 -8.97
CA ALA A 98 2.69 7.55 -8.07
C ALA A 98 3.60 7.51 -6.83
N VAL A 99 3.75 6.33 -6.21
CA VAL A 99 4.66 6.13 -5.06
C VAL A 99 6.13 6.36 -5.43
N GLU A 100 6.58 5.96 -6.62
CA GLU A 100 7.95 6.25 -7.08
C GLU A 100 8.22 7.76 -7.22
N LEU A 101 7.19 8.54 -7.58
CA LEU A 101 7.30 9.98 -7.78
C LEU A 101 7.16 10.76 -6.47
N GLU A 102 6.25 10.35 -5.60
CA GLU A 102 5.96 10.98 -4.31
C GLU A 102 5.90 9.90 -3.19
N PRO A 103 7.06 9.38 -2.73
CA PRO A 103 7.11 8.27 -1.76
C PRO A 103 6.60 8.63 -0.36
N GLY A 104 6.44 9.92 -0.06
CA GLY A 104 5.98 10.39 1.25
C GLY A 104 4.46 10.37 1.44
N SER A 105 3.68 10.02 0.40
CA SER A 105 2.23 9.95 0.50
C SER A 105 1.78 8.62 1.10
N ARG A 106 1.34 8.65 2.37
CA ARG A 106 0.87 7.46 3.07
C ARG A 106 -0.37 6.86 2.42
N ASP A 107 -1.35 7.70 2.10
CA ASP A 107 -2.61 7.27 1.46
C ASP A 107 -2.36 6.60 0.10
N THR A 108 -1.43 7.15 -0.70
CA THR A 108 -1.07 6.57 -1.98
C THR A 108 -0.34 5.23 -1.81
N LEU A 109 0.50 5.09 -0.78
CA LEU A 109 1.18 3.82 -0.46
C LEU A 109 0.19 2.75 0.02
N ASP A 110 -0.77 3.11 0.87
CA ASP A 110 -1.79 2.18 1.39
C ASP A 110 -2.70 1.69 0.24
N ASN A 111 -3.18 2.60 -0.62
CA ASN A 111 -3.91 2.23 -1.83
C ASN A 111 -3.09 1.35 -2.78
N ALA A 112 -1.81 1.68 -2.97
CA ALA A 112 -0.91 0.89 -3.78
C ALA A 112 -0.71 -0.53 -3.18
N GLY A 113 -0.63 -0.65 -1.85
CA GLY A 113 -0.53 -1.92 -1.13
C GLY A 113 -1.77 -2.80 -1.28
N LEU A 114 -2.96 -2.22 -1.14
CA LEU A 114 -4.24 -2.92 -1.37
C LEU A 114 -4.32 -3.46 -2.79
N VAL A 115 -4.05 -2.60 -3.78
CA VAL A 115 -4.12 -3.00 -5.19
C VAL A 115 -3.03 -4.01 -5.54
N ALA A 116 -1.82 -3.88 -4.99
CA ALA A 116 -0.74 -4.86 -5.19
C ALA A 116 -1.12 -6.25 -4.65
N PHE A 117 -1.72 -6.28 -3.46
CA PHE A 117 -2.21 -7.52 -2.87
C PHE A 117 -3.35 -8.14 -3.68
N LEU A 118 -4.30 -7.33 -4.14
CA LEU A 118 -5.41 -7.81 -4.97
C LEU A 118 -4.95 -8.30 -6.35
N ALA A 119 -4.01 -7.61 -6.98
CA ALA A 119 -3.53 -7.91 -8.33
C ALA A 119 -2.56 -9.10 -8.36
N GLU A 120 -1.61 -9.13 -7.43
CA GLU A 120 -0.44 -10.02 -7.49
C GLU A 120 -0.16 -10.75 -6.16
N GLY A 121 -0.87 -10.43 -5.08
CA GLY A 121 -0.65 -11.06 -3.76
C GLY A 121 0.66 -10.65 -3.11
N VAL A 122 1.16 -9.46 -3.43
CA VAL A 122 2.43 -8.93 -2.93
C VAL A 122 2.19 -7.74 -2.00
N PHE A 123 3.04 -7.62 -0.98
CA PHE A 123 3.22 -6.43 -0.17
C PHE A 123 4.28 -5.54 -0.84
N ILE A 124 4.06 -4.23 -0.82
CA ILE A 124 5.03 -3.25 -1.29
C ILE A 124 5.52 -2.42 -0.13
N SER A 125 6.80 -2.09 -0.13
CA SER A 125 7.42 -1.18 0.82
C SER A 125 8.35 -0.22 0.10
N VAL A 126 8.53 0.96 0.67
CA VAL A 126 9.44 1.98 0.15
C VAL A 126 10.67 2.01 1.03
N GLY A 127 11.84 1.68 0.47
CA GLY A 127 13.11 1.75 1.18
C GLY A 127 13.53 3.19 1.45
N GLU A 128 14.53 3.38 2.33
CA GLU A 128 15.13 4.69 2.60
C GLU A 128 15.72 5.35 1.34
N ASP A 129 16.13 4.54 0.36
CA ASP A 129 16.62 4.98 -0.94
C ASP A 129 15.50 5.40 -1.91
N GLY A 130 14.24 5.40 -1.46
CA GLY A 130 13.05 5.72 -2.23
C GLY A 130 12.64 4.62 -3.22
N ARG A 131 13.30 3.45 -3.21
CA ARG A 131 12.95 2.36 -4.12
C ARG A 131 11.82 1.51 -3.56
N ILE A 132 10.96 1.07 -4.46
CA ILE A 132 9.85 0.17 -4.11
C ILE A 132 10.35 -1.27 -4.16
N ALA A 133 10.27 -1.96 -3.04
CA ALA A 133 10.43 -3.40 -2.93
C ALA A 133 9.06 -4.08 -2.97
N SER A 134 9.00 -5.30 -3.49
CA SER A 134 7.80 -6.12 -3.52
C SER A 134 8.12 -7.49 -2.94
N THR A 135 7.33 -7.94 -1.97
CA THR A 135 7.51 -9.22 -1.26
C THR A 135 6.20 -9.99 -1.32
N PRO A 136 6.19 -11.28 -1.70
CA PRO A 136 4.99 -12.10 -1.60
C PRO A 136 4.41 -12.03 -0.18
N PHE A 137 3.10 -11.82 -0.05
CA PHE A 137 2.48 -11.60 1.28
C PHE A 137 2.76 -12.74 2.30
N PRO A 138 2.80 -14.03 1.92
CA PRO A 138 3.20 -15.10 2.84
C PRO A 138 4.61 -14.93 3.44
N GLU A 139 5.50 -14.22 2.75
CA GLU A 139 6.93 -14.09 3.07
C GLU A 139 7.29 -12.81 3.83
N ILE A 140 6.36 -11.85 3.98
CA ILE A 140 6.63 -10.55 4.65
C ILE A 140 7.04 -10.72 6.11
N THR A 141 7.78 -9.83 6.73
CA THR A 141 8.07 -9.94 8.18
C THR A 141 6.89 -9.47 9.03
N LEU A 142 6.96 -9.69 10.35
CA LEU A 142 5.98 -9.09 11.26
C LEU A 142 6.01 -7.55 11.19
N GLY A 143 7.20 -6.95 11.14
CA GLY A 143 7.35 -5.51 11.03
C GLY A 143 6.65 -4.97 9.77
N GLN A 144 6.86 -5.63 8.65
CA GLN A 144 6.16 -5.31 7.40
C GLN A 144 4.64 -5.49 7.50
N TYR A 145 4.18 -6.54 8.20
CA TYR A 145 2.75 -6.72 8.45
C TYR A 145 2.17 -5.60 9.32
N THR A 146 2.88 -5.14 10.35
CA THR A 146 2.45 -4.00 11.19
C THR A 146 2.49 -2.66 10.47
N GLU A 147 3.26 -2.57 9.38
CA GLU A 147 3.27 -1.39 8.50
C GLU A 147 2.09 -1.36 7.53
N CYS A 148 1.40 -2.48 7.30
CA CYS A 148 0.23 -2.54 6.43
C CYS A 148 -0.94 -1.74 7.03
N SER A 149 -1.76 -1.14 6.15
CA SER A 149 -3.05 -0.58 6.57
C SER A 149 -3.98 -1.66 7.12
N ASP A 150 -4.92 -1.26 7.97
CA ASP A 150 -5.88 -2.17 8.59
C ASP A 150 -6.71 -2.91 7.53
N GLU A 151 -7.13 -2.20 6.48
CA GLU A 151 -7.90 -2.77 5.37
C GLU A 151 -7.11 -3.86 4.65
N LEU A 152 -5.79 -3.68 4.46
CA LEU A 152 -4.94 -4.67 3.82
C LEU A 152 -4.77 -5.92 4.70
N ARG A 153 -4.60 -5.72 6.01
CA ARG A 153 -4.49 -6.81 6.98
C ARG A 153 -5.77 -7.63 7.02
N GLU A 154 -6.93 -6.98 7.11
CA GLU A 154 -8.24 -7.61 7.07
C GLU A 154 -8.45 -8.41 5.77
N LEU A 155 -8.21 -7.78 4.62
CA LEU A 155 -8.39 -8.40 3.31
C LEU A 155 -7.51 -9.64 3.10
N TRP A 156 -6.25 -9.59 3.53
CA TRP A 156 -5.37 -10.76 3.47
C TRP A 156 -5.91 -11.90 4.32
N CYS A 157 -6.41 -11.57 5.51
CA CYS A 157 -6.95 -12.55 6.42
C CYS A 157 -8.26 -13.16 5.90
N GLU A 158 -9.21 -12.38 5.43
CA GLU A 158 -10.42 -12.92 4.79
C GLU A 158 -10.08 -13.93 3.68
N LYS A 159 -9.12 -13.60 2.81
CA LYS A 159 -8.69 -14.50 1.73
C LYS A 159 -7.96 -15.75 2.22
N SER A 160 -7.19 -15.64 3.30
CA SER A 160 -6.40 -16.74 3.86
C SER A 160 -7.23 -17.68 4.74
N PHE A 161 -8.15 -17.12 5.53
CA PHE A 161 -8.98 -17.82 6.50
C PHE A 161 -10.26 -18.43 5.91
N ASN A 162 -10.83 -17.88 4.83
CA ASN A 162 -11.90 -18.55 4.08
C ASN A 162 -11.48 -19.91 3.52
N ARG A 163 -10.18 -20.25 3.58
CA ARG A 163 -9.62 -21.55 3.19
C ARG A 163 -9.27 -22.46 4.37
N LEU A 164 -9.30 -21.97 5.61
CA LEU A 164 -8.97 -22.84 6.75
C LEU A 164 -10.16 -23.77 7.05
N PRO A 165 -9.91 -25.09 7.17
CA PRO A 165 -10.95 -26.02 7.58
C PRO A 165 -11.42 -25.65 9.00
N ARG A 166 -12.73 -25.78 9.26
CA ARG A 166 -13.27 -25.72 10.62
C ARG A 166 -12.48 -26.69 11.50
N LYS A 167 -11.68 -26.17 12.44
CA LYS A 167 -11.00 -27.03 13.41
C LYS A 167 -12.06 -27.71 14.26
N ARG A 168 -12.12 -29.03 14.14
CA ARG A 168 -12.94 -29.91 14.97
C ARG A 168 -12.04 -30.47 16.05
N LYS A 169 -12.34 -30.17 17.31
CA LYS A 169 -11.71 -30.80 18.45
C LYS A 169 -12.66 -31.85 18.99
N THR A 170 -12.25 -33.10 18.93
CA THR A 170 -13.00 -34.21 19.48
C THR A 170 -12.46 -34.49 20.88
N VAL A 171 -13.29 -34.33 21.90
CA VAL A 171 -12.94 -34.59 23.30
C VAL A 171 -13.63 -35.87 23.72
N THR A 172 -12.85 -36.89 24.05
CA THR A 172 -13.37 -38.13 24.62
C THR A 172 -13.65 -37.93 26.10
N LEU A 173 -14.89 -38.14 26.50
CA LEU A 173 -15.33 -38.10 27.89
C LEU A 173 -15.00 -39.44 28.53
N VAL A 174 -14.27 -39.41 29.65
CA VAL A 174 -13.90 -40.60 30.43
C VAL A 174 -14.60 -40.58 31.79
N ASP A 175 -15.01 -41.75 32.28
CA ASP A 175 -15.56 -41.90 33.62
C ASP A 175 -14.46 -41.79 34.69
N GLN A 176 -14.85 -41.79 35.97
CA GLN A 176 -13.91 -41.76 37.11
C GLN A 176 -12.98 -42.98 37.19
N SER A 177 -13.25 -44.03 36.39
CA SER A 177 -12.45 -45.24 36.28
C SER A 177 -11.51 -45.20 35.07
N GLY A 178 -11.58 -44.15 34.24
CA GLY A 178 -10.79 -43.96 33.04
C GLY A 178 -11.34 -44.63 31.77
N ASN A 179 -12.57 -45.17 31.80
CA ASN A 179 -13.18 -45.75 30.60
C ASN A 179 -13.80 -44.66 29.73
N GLU A 180 -13.61 -44.74 28.42
CA GLU A 180 -14.25 -43.84 27.46
C GLU A 180 -15.78 -44.07 27.45
N VAL A 181 -16.54 -43.01 27.70
CA VAL A 181 -18.00 -43.05 27.83
C VAL A 181 -18.68 -42.42 26.62
N ASP A 182 -18.08 -41.36 26.07
CA ASP A 182 -18.67 -40.60 24.97
C ASP A 182 -17.60 -39.75 24.26
N THR A 183 -17.94 -39.18 23.10
CA THR A 183 -17.07 -38.27 22.36
C THR A 183 -17.82 -37.02 21.94
N MET A 184 -17.30 -35.86 22.32
CA MET A 184 -17.92 -34.57 22.03
C MET A 184 -17.12 -33.82 20.97
N GLU A 185 -17.75 -33.45 19.86
CA GLU A 185 -17.12 -32.65 18.81
C GLU A 185 -17.39 -31.16 19.02
N PHE A 186 -16.33 -30.38 19.17
CA PHE A 186 -16.38 -28.92 19.18
C PHE A 186 -15.89 -28.38 17.85
N GLY A 187 -16.76 -27.66 17.13
CA GLY A 187 -16.39 -26.92 15.93
C GLY A 187 -16.29 -25.44 16.24
N TYR A 188 -15.13 -24.84 15.97
CA TYR A 188 -14.96 -23.39 16.06
C TYR A 188 -14.95 -22.77 14.66
N THR A 189 -15.72 -21.70 14.48
CA THR A 189 -15.63 -20.79 13.34
C THR A 189 -15.05 -19.48 13.84
N TYR A 190 -13.93 -19.07 13.28
CA TYR A 190 -13.37 -17.74 13.55
C TYR A 190 -14.27 -16.72 12.85
N ARG A 191 -14.91 -15.84 13.62
CA ARG A 191 -15.55 -14.63 13.11
C ARG A 191 -14.55 -13.49 13.33
N ILE A 192 -14.05 -12.91 12.26
CA ILE A 192 -13.16 -11.76 12.32
C ILE A 192 -14.06 -10.54 12.22
N ASP A 193 -14.25 -9.85 13.34
CA ASP A 193 -15.10 -8.65 13.42
C ASP A 193 -14.26 -7.36 13.41
N SER A 194 -12.95 -7.46 13.59
CA SER A 194 -11.98 -6.35 13.60
C SER A 194 -10.54 -6.82 13.34
N ALA A 195 -9.66 -5.89 12.97
CA ALA A 195 -8.21 -6.13 12.88
C ALA A 195 -7.57 -6.57 14.22
N GLU A 196 -8.09 -6.11 15.36
CA GLU A 196 -7.60 -6.50 16.70
C GLU A 196 -7.97 -7.94 17.04
N ASP A 197 -9.21 -8.35 16.76
CA ASP A 197 -9.66 -9.74 16.92
C ASP A 197 -8.80 -10.68 16.06
N LEU A 198 -8.47 -10.22 14.86
CA LEU A 198 -7.62 -10.93 13.92
C LEU A 198 -6.19 -11.09 14.46
N ASP A 199 -5.56 -10.02 14.92
CA ASP A 199 -4.22 -10.06 15.50
C ASP A 199 -4.17 -11.00 16.72
N GLY A 200 -5.22 -10.98 17.57
CA GLY A 200 -5.37 -11.91 18.70
C GLY A 200 -5.61 -13.37 18.29
N ILE A 201 -6.25 -13.63 17.16
CA ILE A 201 -6.38 -15.00 16.59
C ILE A 201 -5.05 -15.46 16.02
N LEU A 202 -4.34 -14.60 15.28
CA LEU A 202 -3.03 -14.92 14.70
C LEU A 202 -2.00 -15.24 15.78
N LEU A 203 -1.98 -14.49 16.89
CA LEU A 203 -1.11 -14.76 18.03
C LEU A 203 -1.41 -16.13 18.67
N ARG A 204 -2.68 -16.44 18.96
CA ARG A 204 -3.08 -17.75 19.53
C ARG A 204 -2.78 -18.92 18.59
N MET A 205 -2.99 -18.74 17.29
CA MET A 205 -2.69 -19.78 16.29
C MET A 205 -1.20 -19.99 16.12
N ALA A 206 -0.40 -18.93 16.18
CA ALA A 206 1.04 -19.05 16.21
C ALA A 206 1.48 -19.86 17.44
N GLU A 207 0.94 -19.60 18.63
CA GLU A 207 1.25 -20.42 19.82
C GLU A 207 0.97 -21.92 19.65
N GLU A 208 -0.01 -22.30 18.82
CA GLU A 208 -0.43 -23.70 18.59
C GLU A 208 0.25 -24.39 17.39
N GLU A 209 0.52 -23.68 16.28
CA GLU A 209 1.09 -24.23 15.04
C GLU A 209 2.31 -23.43 14.57
N SER A 210 3.49 -23.95 14.93
CA SER A 210 4.80 -23.33 14.75
C SER A 210 5.30 -23.14 13.30
N GLY A 211 4.50 -23.50 12.29
CA GLY A 211 5.02 -23.77 10.95
C GLY A 211 5.23 -22.56 10.04
N THR A 212 4.36 -21.55 10.06
CA THR A 212 4.34 -20.55 8.97
C THR A 212 3.99 -19.13 9.39
N LEU A 213 3.12 -18.94 10.38
CA LEU A 213 2.91 -17.66 11.06
C LEU A 213 3.92 -17.41 12.20
N LEU A 214 4.55 -18.49 12.68
CA LEU A 214 5.36 -18.50 13.89
C LEU A 214 6.62 -17.65 13.83
N HIS A 215 7.37 -17.67 12.73
CA HIS A 215 8.63 -16.91 12.66
C HIS A 215 8.45 -15.41 12.88
N LYS A 216 7.23 -14.91 12.66
CA LYS A 216 6.86 -13.49 12.78
C LYS A 216 6.34 -13.17 14.18
N ALA A 217 5.45 -14.00 14.73
CA ALA A 217 4.86 -13.80 16.06
C ALA A 217 5.84 -14.02 17.24
N THR A 218 6.84 -14.91 17.11
CA THR A 218 7.80 -15.18 18.20
C THR A 218 8.62 -13.94 18.58
N PHE A 219 8.78 -12.97 17.68
CA PHE A 219 9.55 -11.75 17.95
C PHE A 219 8.80 -10.76 18.88
N LEU A 220 7.46 -10.77 18.85
CA LEU A 220 6.60 -9.95 19.74
C LEU A 220 6.69 -10.42 21.21
N ALA A 221 6.74 -11.73 21.44
CA ALA A 221 6.87 -12.29 22.79
C ALA A 221 8.24 -11.99 23.43
N THR A 222 9.29 -11.79 22.63
CA THR A 222 10.61 -11.38 23.11
C THR A 222 10.77 -9.87 23.29
N MET A 223 9.97 -9.05 22.59
CA MET A 223 10.02 -7.58 22.66
C MET A 223 9.09 -6.98 23.71
N SER A 224 8.01 -7.67 24.10
CA SER A 224 7.12 -7.22 25.19
C SER A 224 7.75 -7.31 26.60
N GLY A 225 8.98 -7.81 26.70
CA GLY A 225 9.84 -7.68 27.88
C GLY A 225 10.51 -6.31 28.03
N ALA A 226 10.33 -5.39 27.08
CA ALA A 226 10.81 -4.01 27.16
C ALA A 226 9.64 -3.03 27.16
N ASP A 227 9.08 -2.86 28.35
CA ASP A 227 8.56 -1.60 28.92
C ASP A 227 7.85 -0.63 27.96
N TYR A 228 6.56 -0.85 27.72
CA TYR A 228 5.63 0.26 27.46
C TYR A 228 4.88 0.57 28.75
N GLY A 229 5.59 1.28 29.64
CA GLY A 229 5.01 2.03 30.73
C GLY A 229 3.93 2.97 30.20
N ARG A 230 2.71 2.71 30.66
CA ARG A 230 1.53 3.55 30.49
C ARG A 230 1.78 4.89 31.21
N THR A 231 1.86 5.99 30.46
CA THR A 231 1.64 7.32 31.01
C THR A 231 0.16 7.66 30.89
N ASP A 232 -0.40 7.91 32.09
CA ASP A 232 -1.72 8.41 32.47
C ASP A 232 -2.91 7.43 32.47
#